data_AF-A0A963E286-F1
#
_entry.id   AF-A0A963E286-F1
#
_cell.length_a   1.000
_cell.length_b   1.000
_cell.length_c   1.000
_cell.angle_alpha   90.00
_cell.angle_beta   90.00
_cell.angle_gamma   90.00
#
_symmetry.space_group_name_H-M   'P 1'
#
loop_
_entity.id
_entity.type
_entity.pdbx_description
1 polymer ?
#
loop_
_entity_poly.entity_id
_entity_poly.type
_entity_poly.pdbx_seq_one_letter_code
_entity_poly.pdbx_strand_id
1 'polypeptide(L)'
;MRRAVERIEGELMHLADSTKGSAGRSLHLAVHRRPSGGIFVRWRRNGVHAGHVSWEQFPDEIDGQPEAMRQWYCRVSQEALRLNDEARLRMLALSLFLCRRNRLAALDGAGQTDRTS
;
A
#
# COMPACT_ATOMS: atom_id res chain seq x y z
N MET A 1 -7.46 10.20 11.91
CA MET A 1 -7.59 9.21 10.82
C MET A 1 -6.61 9.46 9.67
N ARG A 2 -6.49 10.69 9.13
CA ARG A 2 -5.51 11.00 8.07
C ARG A 2 -4.04 10.69 8.45
N ARG A 3 -3.58 11.12 9.64
CA ARG A 3 -2.23 10.76 10.15
C ARG A 3 -1.95 9.26 10.20
N ALA A 4 -3.00 8.45 10.42
CA ALA A 4 -2.88 7.00 10.49
C ALA A 4 -2.71 6.36 9.10
N VAL A 5 -3.19 7.03 8.05
CA VAL A 5 -2.91 6.70 6.64
C VAL A 5 -1.49 7.15 6.29
N GLU A 6 -1.13 8.40 6.59
CA GLU A 6 0.20 8.93 6.28
C GLU A 6 1.32 8.08 6.90
N ARG A 7 1.12 7.59 8.13
CA ARG A 7 2.06 6.67 8.79
C ARG A 7 2.25 5.36 7.99
N ILE A 8 1.16 4.69 7.62
CA ILE A 8 1.24 3.39 6.93
C ILE A 8 1.77 3.56 5.50
N GLU A 9 1.47 4.67 4.85
CA GLU A 9 2.07 5.03 3.56
C GLU A 9 3.58 5.26 3.69
N GLY A 10 4.02 5.95 4.75
CA GLY A 10 5.44 6.10 5.07
C GLY A 10 6.16 4.76 5.29
N GLU A 11 5.52 3.82 6.01
CA GLU A 11 6.05 2.47 6.22
C GLU A 11 6.19 1.69 4.91
N LEU A 12 5.20 1.78 4.01
CA LEU A 12 5.27 1.18 2.67
C LEU A 12 6.40 1.79 1.83
N MET A 13 6.56 3.11 1.87
CA MET A 13 7.65 3.79 1.14
C MET A 13 9.01 3.38 1.68
N HIS A 14 9.17 3.32 3.00
CA HIS A 14 10.40 2.90 3.65
C HIS A 14 10.73 1.44 3.33
N LEU A 15 9.74 0.54 3.40
CA LEU A 15 9.94 -0.86 3.00
C LEU A 15 10.38 -0.95 1.54
N ALA A 16 9.70 -0.25 0.63
CA ALA A 16 10.06 -0.24 -0.78
C ALA A 16 11.50 0.25 -1.00
N ASP A 17 11.90 1.32 -0.33
CA ASP A 17 13.23 1.88 -0.46
C ASP A 17 14.31 0.94 0.09
N SER A 18 14.05 0.24 1.19
CA SER A 18 14.96 -0.76 1.77
C SER A 18 15.27 -1.95 0.84
N THR A 19 14.42 -2.16 -0.18
CA THR A 19 14.65 -3.20 -1.19
C THR A 19 15.49 -2.72 -2.37
N LYS A 20 15.64 -1.39 -2.57
CA LYS A 20 16.45 -0.82 -3.64
C LYS A 20 17.93 -0.84 -3.26
N GLY A 21 18.80 -1.03 -4.25
CA GLY A 21 20.24 -0.78 -4.09
C GLY A 21 21.05 -1.87 -3.38
N SER A 22 20.48 -3.03 -3.08
CA SER A 22 21.29 -4.16 -2.60
C SER A 22 21.89 -4.93 -3.78
N ALA A 23 23.23 -4.90 -3.88
CA ALA A 23 23.97 -5.63 -4.89
C ALA A 23 23.57 -7.12 -4.91
N GLY A 24 23.30 -7.65 -6.10
CA GLY A 24 22.88 -9.04 -6.31
C GLY A 24 21.37 -9.29 -6.24
N ARG A 25 20.52 -8.29 -5.95
CA ARG A 25 19.05 -8.48 -5.95
C ARG A 25 18.44 -8.25 -7.34
N SER A 26 17.78 -9.28 -7.85
CA SER A 26 17.02 -9.25 -9.11
C SER A 26 15.65 -8.57 -8.99
N LEU A 27 15.12 -8.40 -7.77
CA LEU A 27 13.79 -7.85 -7.50
C LEU A 27 13.85 -6.68 -6.52
N HIS A 28 12.93 -5.73 -6.67
CA HIS A 28 12.66 -4.68 -5.69
C HIS A 28 11.14 -4.45 -5.55
N LEU A 29 10.73 -3.88 -4.42
CA LEU A 29 9.36 -3.41 -4.23
C LEU A 29 9.19 -2.03 -4.85
N ALA A 30 8.20 -1.89 -5.71
CA ALA A 30 7.78 -0.61 -6.30
C ALA A 30 6.50 -0.11 -5.62
N VAL A 31 6.43 1.19 -5.37
CA VAL A 31 5.23 1.85 -4.81
C VAL A 31 4.27 2.20 -5.95
N HIS A 32 3.00 1.86 -5.77
CA HIS A 32 1.91 2.14 -6.70
C HIS A 32 0.80 2.92 -6.00
N ARG A 33 0.08 3.75 -6.75
CA ARG A 33 -1.13 4.46 -6.29
C ARG A 33 -2.37 3.76 -6.79
N ARG A 34 -3.40 3.63 -5.94
CA ARG A 34 -4.71 3.13 -6.35
C ARG A 34 -5.58 4.27 -6.89
N PRO A 35 -6.46 4.02 -7.88
CA PRO A 35 -7.44 5.01 -8.33
C PRO A 35 -8.36 5.51 -7.20
N SER A 36 -8.69 4.62 -6.25
CA SER A 36 -9.48 4.92 -5.05
C SER A 36 -8.76 5.78 -4.01
N GLY A 37 -7.50 6.16 -4.26
CA GLY A 37 -6.60 6.74 -3.27
C GLY A 37 -5.85 5.68 -2.45
N GLY A 38 -4.76 6.12 -1.83
CA GLY A 38 -3.83 5.27 -1.09
C GLY A 38 -2.73 4.65 -1.96
N ILE A 39 -1.70 4.11 -1.30
CA ILE A 39 -0.61 3.39 -1.96
C ILE A 39 -0.56 1.91 -1.58
N PHE A 40 0.16 1.13 -2.37
CA PHE A 40 0.53 -0.27 -2.11
C PHE A 40 1.86 -0.57 -2.78
N VAL A 41 2.52 -1.65 -2.38
CA VAL A 41 3.78 -2.10 -2.99
C VAL A 41 3.62 -3.43 -3.71
N ARG A 42 4.43 -3.66 -4.75
CA ARG A 42 4.51 -4.92 -5.48
C ARG A 42 5.93 -5.20 -5.95
N TRP A 43 6.30 -6.47 -6.03
CA TRP A 43 7.59 -6.88 -6.58
C TRP A 43 7.72 -6.51 -8.06
N ARG A 44 8.92 -6.09 -8.43
CA ARG A 44 9.30 -5.70 -9.79
C ARG A 44 10.70 -6.21 -10.10
N ARG A 45 10.87 -6.77 -11.30
CA ARG A 45 12.18 -7.22 -11.81
C ARG A 45 13.08 -6.03 -12.15
N ASN A 46 14.37 -6.19 -11.87
CA ASN A 46 15.47 -5.33 -12.32
C ASN A 46 16.01 -5.80 -13.68
N GLY A 47 16.59 -4.88 -14.46
CA GLY A 47 17.32 -5.22 -15.68
C GLY A 47 16.49 -5.26 -16.97
N VAL A 48 16.99 -5.99 -17.98
CA VAL A 48 16.49 -5.99 -19.37
C VAL A 48 15.05 -6.50 -19.50
N HIS A 49 14.62 -7.37 -18.58
CA HIS A 49 13.24 -7.86 -18.48
C HIS A 49 12.48 -7.22 -17.31
N ALA A 50 12.60 -5.89 -17.16
CA ALA A 50 11.89 -5.14 -16.15
C ALA A 50 10.37 -5.34 -16.29
N GLY A 51 9.71 -5.72 -15.19
CA GLY A 51 8.29 -6.02 -15.20
C GLY A 51 7.74 -6.28 -13.80
N HIS A 52 6.42 -6.22 -13.66
CA HIS A 52 5.76 -6.57 -12.41
C HIS A 52 5.79 -8.08 -12.20
N VAL A 53 6.02 -8.48 -10.96
CA VAL A 53 5.91 -9.87 -10.51
C VAL A 53 4.64 -9.97 -9.67
N SER A 54 3.78 -10.94 -9.97
CA SER A 54 2.63 -11.21 -9.10
C SER A 54 3.06 -11.91 -7.82
N TRP A 55 2.26 -11.80 -6.76
CA TRP A 55 2.57 -12.50 -5.52
C TRP A 55 2.55 -14.01 -5.70
N GLU A 56 1.76 -14.50 -6.65
CA GLU A 56 1.65 -15.90 -7.04
C GLU A 56 2.85 -16.38 -7.86
N GLN A 57 3.42 -15.51 -8.71
CA GLN A 57 4.62 -15.82 -9.51
C GLN A 57 5.92 -15.62 -8.74
N PHE A 58 5.88 -14.90 -7.62
CA PHE A 58 7.07 -14.56 -6.84
C PHE A 58 7.88 -15.77 -6.33
N PRO A 59 7.27 -16.89 -5.87
CA PRO A 59 8.03 -18.07 -5.46
C PRO A 59 8.94 -18.61 -6.57
N ASP A 60 8.45 -18.63 -7.81
CA ASP A 60 9.22 -19.11 -8.97
C ASP A 60 10.42 -18.19 -9.27
N GLU A 61 10.28 -16.89 -9.04
CA GLU A 61 11.37 -15.92 -9.25
C GLU A 61 12.55 -16.09 -8.29
N ILE A 62 12.29 -16.64 -7.09
CA ILE A 62 13.29 -16.75 -6.04
C ILE A 62 13.80 -18.17 -5.85
N ASP A 63 13.25 -19.17 -6.54
CA ASP A 63 13.58 -20.59 -6.32
C ASP A 63 15.08 -20.88 -6.49
N GLY A 64 15.70 -20.29 -7.52
CA GLY A 64 17.14 -20.41 -7.79
C GLY A 64 18.06 -19.55 -6.92
N GLN A 65 17.53 -18.77 -5.98
CA GLN A 65 18.34 -17.93 -5.09
C GLN A 65 18.92 -18.73 -3.92
N PRO A 66 20.07 -18.30 -3.35
CA PRO A 66 20.58 -18.87 -2.11
C PRO A 66 19.53 -18.82 -0.99
N GLU A 67 19.52 -19.83 -0.12
CA GLU A 67 18.50 -19.97 0.93
C GLU A 67 18.32 -18.71 1.79
N ALA A 68 19.43 -18.09 2.21
CA ALA A 68 19.39 -16.85 2.98
C ALA A 68 18.66 -15.71 2.24
N MET A 69 18.81 -15.64 0.91
CA MET A 69 18.14 -14.65 0.08
C MET A 69 16.66 -14.98 -0.10
N ARG A 70 16.30 -16.26 -0.28
CA ARG A 70 14.89 -16.70 -0.29
C ARG A 70 14.18 -16.35 1.01
N GLN A 71 14.79 -16.66 2.15
CA GLN A 71 14.23 -16.32 3.46
C GLN A 71 14.05 -14.80 3.63
N TRP A 72 15.03 -14.01 3.18
CA TRP A 72 14.92 -12.56 3.20
C TRP A 72 13.74 -12.07 2.35
N TYR A 73 13.62 -12.56 1.11
CA TYR A 73 12.53 -12.27 0.19
C TYR A 73 11.15 -12.66 0.76
N CYS A 74 11.04 -13.82 1.39
CA CYS A 74 9.82 -14.28 2.06
C CYS A 74 9.42 -13.34 3.21
N ARG A 75 10.37 -12.96 4.09
CA ARG A 75 10.10 -12.03 5.20
C ARG A 75 9.63 -10.67 4.70
N VAL A 76 10.30 -10.12 3.69
CA VAL A 76 9.91 -8.82 3.10
C VAL A 76 8.55 -8.91 2.42
N SER A 77 8.23 -10.02 1.77
CA SER A 77 6.93 -10.24 1.14
C SER A 77 5.80 -10.31 2.16
N GLN A 78 6.01 -11.01 3.28
CA GLN A 78 5.04 -11.08 4.37
C GLN A 78 4.76 -9.68 4.94
N GLU A 79 5.79 -8.88 5.18
CA GLU A 79 5.63 -7.52 5.67
C GLU A 79 4.95 -6.62 4.64
N ALA A 80 5.30 -6.74 3.36
CA ALA A 80 4.66 -5.99 2.29
C ALA A 80 3.16 -6.30 2.16
N LEU A 81 2.77 -7.58 2.25
CA LEU A 81 1.37 -7.99 2.25
C LEU A 81 0.61 -7.42 3.46
N ARG A 82 1.20 -7.54 4.66
CA ARG A 82 0.63 -6.99 5.90
C ARG A 82 0.40 -5.48 5.80
N LEU A 83 1.41 -4.73 5.34
CA LEU A 83 1.32 -3.28 5.17
C LEU A 83 0.31 -2.88 4.08
N ASN A 84 0.25 -3.63 2.97
CA ASN A 84 -0.72 -3.39 1.90
C ASN A 84 -2.16 -3.53 2.41
N ASP A 85 -2.44 -4.56 3.20
CA ASP A 85 -3.76 -4.80 3.79
C ASP A 85 -4.11 -3.73 4.84
N GLU A 86 -3.16 -3.40 5.72
CA GLU A 86 -3.36 -2.33 6.70
C GLU A 86 -3.62 -0.98 6.01
N ALA A 87 -2.85 -0.62 4.99
CA ALA A 87 -3.07 0.61 4.21
C ALA A 87 -4.45 0.65 3.56
N ARG A 88 -4.90 -0.47 3.00
CA ARG A 88 -6.26 -0.59 2.43
C ARG A 88 -7.33 -0.38 3.48
N LEU A 89 -7.21 -1.00 4.66
CA LEU A 89 -8.17 -0.86 5.75
C LEU A 89 -8.22 0.58 6.29
N ARG A 90 -7.06 1.23 6.46
CA ARG A 90 -6.98 2.63 6.93
C ARG A 90 -7.61 3.59 5.93
N MET A 91 -7.40 3.39 4.64
CA MET A 91 -8.04 4.17 3.59
C MET A 91 -9.55 3.99 3.57
N LEU A 92 -10.04 2.75 3.69
CA LEU A 92 -11.47 2.48 3.78
C LEU A 92 -12.10 3.18 5.00
N ALA A 93 -11.47 3.08 6.17
CA ALA A 93 -11.94 3.72 7.38
C ALA A 93 -12.00 5.26 7.23
N LEU A 94 -10.98 5.87 6.62
CA LEU A 94 -10.99 7.31 6.35
C LEU A 94 -12.13 7.70 5.40
N SER A 95 -12.34 6.96 4.32
CA SER A 95 -13.41 7.23 3.36
C SER A 95 -14.80 7.14 4.00
N LEU A 96 -15.03 6.11 4.83
CA LEU A 96 -16.29 5.96 5.57
C LEU A 96 -16.50 7.10 6.56
N PHE A 97 -15.47 7.50 7.29
CA PHE A 97 -15.54 8.64 8.21
C PHE A 97 -15.89 9.94 7.49
N LEU A 98 -15.23 10.23 6.36
CA LEU A 98 -15.49 11.43 5.58
C LEU A 98 -16.90 11.42 4.99
N CYS A 99 -17.36 10.29 4.46
CA CYS A 99 -18.72 10.13 3.96
C CYS A 99 -19.76 10.40 5.07
N ARG A 100 -19.59 9.80 6.25
CA ARG A 100 -20.47 10.03 7.39
C ARG A 100 -20.48 11.50 7.82
N ARG A 101 -19.30 12.10 7.98
CA ARG A 101 -19.16 13.51 8.37
C ARG A 101 -19.86 14.45 7.38
N ASN A 102 -19.64 14.24 6.08
CA ASN A 102 -20.23 15.07 5.05
C ASN A 102 -21.76 14.91 4.99
N ARG A 103 -22.27 13.69 5.22
CA ARG A 103 -23.72 13.45 5.32
C ARG A 103 -24.34 14.18 6.51
N LEU A 104 -23.70 14.14 7.68
CA LEU A 104 -24.21 14.86 8.86
C LEU A 104 -24.24 16.38 8.64
N ALA A 105 -23.16 16.94 8.08
CA ALA A 105 -23.11 18.37 7.76
C ALA A 105 -24.19 18.80 6.75
N ALA A 106 -24.54 17.93 5.79
CA ALA A 106 -25.62 18.22 4.84
C ALA A 106 -27.01 18.23 5.51
N LEU A 107 -27.25 17.34 6.49
CA LEU A 107 -28.50 17.30 7.26
C LEU A 107 -28.64 18.54 8.17
N ASP A 108 -27.55 18.94 8.82
CA ASP A 108 -27.54 20.14 9.67
C ASP A 108 -27.77 21.42 8.85
N GLY A 109 -27.18 21.51 7.65
CA GLY A 109 -27.38 22.62 6.73
C GLY A 109 -28.81 22.72 6.17
N ALA A 110 -29.45 21.58 5.90
CA ALA A 110 -30.85 21.53 5.42
C ALA A 110 -31.86 21.95 6.51
N GLY A 111 -31.56 21.69 7.79
CA GLY A 111 -32.40 22.11 8.91
C GLY A 111 -32.32 23.61 9.25
N GLN A 112 -31.30 24.31 8.74
CA GLN A 112 -31.09 25.75 8.97
C GLN A 112 -31.86 26.61 7.95
N THR A 113 -32.10 26.11 6.73
CA THR A 113 -32.81 26.83 5.66
C THR A 113 -34.33 26.92 5.85
N ASP A 114 -34.92 26.02 6.64
CA ASP A 114 -36.38 25.96 6.87
C ASP A 114 -36.88 26.80 8.05
N ARG A 115 -36.00 27.43 8.85
CA ARG A 115 -36.40 28.22 10.03
C ARG A 115 -36.44 29.73 9.83
N THR A 116 -36.24 30.21 8.62
CA THR A 116 -36.34 31.63 8.27
C THR A 116 -37.37 31.80 7.17
N SER A 117 -38.66 31.73 7.53
CA SER A 117 -39.79 32.18 6.72
C SER A 117 -40.94 32.57 7.65
#